data_AF-A0A1S6H4N3-F1
#
_entry.id   AF-A0A1S6H4N3-F1
#
_cell.length_a   1.000
_cell.length_b   1.000
_cell.length_c   1.000
_cell.angle_alpha   90.00
_cell.angle_beta   90.00
_cell.angle_gamma   90.00
#
_symmetry.space_group_name_H-M   'P 1'
#
loop_
_entity.id
_entity.type
_entity.pdbx_description
1 polymer ?
#
loop_
_entity_poly.entity_id
_entity_poly.type
_entity_poly.pdbx_seq_one_letter_code
_entity_poly.pdbx_strand_id
1 'polypeptide(L)'
;MILLLHGEDTYQAKVKLTAIRQKFLSKHPVDNLAMLLGTDLTGYNLRSVLLAQTLLGGPRLVILSDTLSGASAEVKTALVNLLKSGLPEEVTAIFYETQPFDKRQSLFKLLNQPKQAEEFIPLGGVALRRVVQGLAQKRGVAINPAVLECLLTKTGGNLWRVENELNKLFAYADGQPVTQATVDLLVTDSLETNIFALVTSALGRDLNSAHRIVATSLLAGEDETRLMGAIAYQLRNLIRISDLKTAGVQMSDGARLTQLPPFVVRANWQITARFQRSQLVRAYQRLAHFDWQIKIGAYDPSDALDLFTLTLATT
;
A
#
# COMPACT_ATOMS: atom_id res chain seq x y z
N MET A 1 12.97 -9.82 -25.27
CA MET A 1 13.22 -9.80 -23.80
C MET A 1 11.91 -9.92 -23.04
N ILE A 2 11.87 -10.65 -21.92
CA ILE A 2 10.68 -10.74 -21.04
C ILE A 2 11.07 -10.24 -19.64
N LEU A 3 10.23 -9.41 -19.03
CA LEU A 3 10.41 -8.90 -17.68
C LEU A 3 9.09 -8.94 -16.91
N LEU A 4 9.11 -9.42 -15.67
CA LEU A 4 8.00 -9.41 -14.73
C LEU A 4 8.33 -8.43 -13.60
N LEU A 5 7.47 -7.44 -13.39
CA LEU A 5 7.49 -6.51 -12.29
C LEU A 5 6.26 -6.78 -11.42
N HIS A 6 6.45 -7.22 -10.18
CA HIS A 6 5.34 -7.56 -9.29
C HIS A 6 5.69 -7.29 -7.83
N GLY A 7 4.71 -7.33 -6.93
CA GLY A 7 4.94 -7.21 -5.49
C GLY A 7 3.97 -6.23 -4.83
N GLU A 8 4.03 -6.16 -3.50
CA GLU A 8 3.14 -5.31 -2.72
C GLU A 8 3.50 -3.82 -2.82
N ASP A 9 4.78 -3.48 -3.08
CA ASP A 9 5.20 -2.09 -3.34
C ASP A 9 4.95 -1.71 -4.81
N THR A 10 3.68 -1.43 -5.10
CA THR A 10 3.23 -1.02 -6.44
C THR A 10 3.84 0.31 -6.90
N TYR A 11 4.27 1.16 -5.95
CA TYR A 11 4.90 2.45 -6.24
C TYR A 11 6.27 2.25 -6.87
N GLN A 12 7.16 1.49 -6.23
CA GLN A 12 8.50 1.22 -6.76
C GLN A 12 8.44 0.46 -8.09
N ALA A 13 7.51 -0.49 -8.20
CA ALA A 13 7.26 -1.20 -9.44
C ALA A 13 6.86 -0.23 -10.58
N LYS A 14 5.98 0.74 -10.30
CA LYS A 14 5.61 1.79 -11.26
C LYS A 14 6.78 2.71 -11.61
N VAL A 15 7.60 3.09 -10.64
CA VAL A 15 8.81 3.91 -10.87
C VAL A 15 9.75 3.19 -11.83
N LYS A 16 9.99 1.89 -11.61
CA LYS A 16 10.81 1.06 -12.50
C LYS A 16 10.22 0.97 -13.90
N LEU A 17 8.91 0.68 -14.00
CA LEU A 17 8.19 0.61 -15.27
C LEU A 17 8.30 1.93 -16.05
N THR A 18 8.08 3.05 -15.37
CA THR A 18 8.13 4.39 -15.95
C THR A 18 9.54 4.71 -16.46
N ALA A 19 10.58 4.35 -15.72
CA ALA A 19 11.96 4.53 -16.15
C ALA A 19 12.30 3.71 -17.40
N ILE A 20 11.83 2.45 -17.48
CA ILE A 20 12.00 1.61 -18.68
C ILE A 20 11.27 2.24 -19.87
N ARG A 21 10.01 2.67 -19.66
CA ARG A 21 9.20 3.32 -20.70
C ARG A 21 9.86 4.59 -21.21
N GLN A 22 10.34 5.47 -20.33
CA GLN A 22 11.01 6.70 -20.72
C GLN A 22 12.32 6.43 -21.48
N LYS A 23 13.13 5.47 -21.02
CA LYS A 23 14.35 5.08 -21.72
C LYS A 23 14.05 4.55 -23.13
N PHE A 24 12.99 3.77 -23.29
CA PHE A 24 12.55 3.28 -24.59
C PHE A 24 12.11 4.43 -25.51
N LEU A 25 11.23 5.31 -25.01
CA LEU A 25 10.69 6.44 -25.78
C LEU A 25 11.74 7.51 -26.12
N SER A 26 12.86 7.58 -25.38
CA SER A 26 13.99 8.46 -25.74
C SER A 26 14.74 8.01 -27.00
N LYS A 27 14.52 6.76 -27.46
CA LYS A 27 15.22 6.16 -28.60
C LYS A 27 14.28 5.70 -29.71
N HIS A 28 13.00 5.51 -29.41
CA HIS A 28 12.03 4.91 -30.30
C HIS A 28 10.70 5.68 -30.29
N PRO A 29 9.97 5.70 -31.42
CA PRO A 29 8.65 6.33 -31.51
C PRO A 29 7.64 5.71 -30.54
N VAL A 30 6.62 6.49 -30.18
CA VAL A 30 5.51 6.03 -29.34
C VAL A 30 4.74 4.87 -29.97
N ASP A 31 4.67 4.80 -31.31
CA ASP A 31 3.99 3.72 -32.04
C ASP A 31 4.62 2.33 -31.81
N ASN A 32 5.86 2.30 -31.34
CA ASN A 32 6.55 1.06 -30.98
C ASN A 32 6.20 0.58 -29.55
N LEU A 33 5.39 1.34 -28.80
CA LEU A 33 4.92 1.01 -27.47
C LEU A 33 3.44 0.60 -27.48
N ALA A 34 3.12 -0.53 -26.86
CA ALA A 34 1.74 -0.92 -26.56
C ALA A 34 1.55 -1.15 -25.06
N MET A 35 0.42 -0.70 -24.52
CA MET A 35 0.03 -0.90 -23.12
C MET A 35 -1.38 -1.48 -23.07
N LEU A 36 -1.55 -2.62 -22.41
CA LEU A 36 -2.83 -3.34 -22.35
C LEU A 36 -3.07 -3.90 -20.95
N LEU A 37 -4.33 -3.94 -20.52
CA LEU A 37 -4.75 -4.59 -19.30
C LEU A 37 -5.13 -6.05 -19.58
N GLY A 38 -4.88 -6.94 -18.63
CA GLY A 38 -5.17 -8.36 -18.74
C GLY A 38 -6.65 -8.66 -19.01
N THR A 39 -7.54 -7.84 -18.46
CA THR A 39 -9.00 -7.90 -18.70
C THR A 39 -9.36 -7.65 -20.16
N ASP A 40 -8.62 -6.77 -20.82
CA ASP A 40 -8.90 -6.30 -22.17
C ASP A 40 -8.37 -7.26 -23.22
N LEU A 41 -7.54 -8.25 -22.83
CA LEU A 41 -6.94 -9.22 -23.75
C LEU A 41 -7.91 -10.30 -24.24
N THR A 42 -9.10 -10.40 -23.64
CA THR A 42 -10.12 -11.37 -24.05
C THR A 42 -10.56 -11.10 -25.49
N GLY A 43 -10.51 -12.13 -26.35
CA GLY A 43 -10.89 -12.02 -27.76
C GLY A 43 -9.81 -11.39 -28.66
N TYR A 44 -8.70 -10.90 -28.11
CA TYR A 44 -7.59 -10.41 -28.92
C TYR A 44 -6.77 -11.56 -29.49
N ASN A 45 -6.26 -11.35 -30.71
CA ASN A 45 -5.15 -12.16 -31.20
C ASN A 45 -3.86 -11.73 -30.50
N LEU A 46 -3.50 -12.42 -29.42
CA LEU A 46 -2.31 -12.12 -28.60
C LEU A 46 -1.02 -12.11 -29.42
N ARG A 47 -0.95 -12.92 -30.48
CA ARG A 47 0.20 -12.94 -31.38
C ARG A 47 0.28 -11.62 -32.16
N SER A 48 -0.83 -11.10 -32.65
CA SER A 48 -0.89 -9.78 -33.28
C SER A 48 -0.56 -8.67 -32.29
N VAL A 49 -1.02 -8.76 -31.04
CA VAL A 49 -0.72 -7.77 -30.00
C VAL A 49 0.79 -7.66 -29.73
N LEU A 50 1.44 -8.81 -29.52
CA LEU A 50 2.84 -8.89 -29.14
C LEU A 50 3.79 -8.72 -30.33
N LEU A 51 3.40 -9.22 -31.51
CA LEU A 51 4.24 -9.29 -32.70
C LEU A 51 3.80 -8.35 -33.83
N ALA A 52 2.91 -7.39 -33.57
CA ALA A 52 2.53 -6.39 -34.56
C ALA A 52 3.78 -5.67 -35.09
N GLN A 53 3.86 -5.57 -36.42
CA GLN A 53 4.91 -4.80 -37.08
C GLN A 53 4.74 -3.31 -36.72
N THR A 54 5.85 -2.66 -36.44
CA THR A 54 5.91 -1.22 -36.22
C THR A 54 5.99 -0.51 -37.57
N LEU A 55 5.32 0.63 -37.72
CA LEU A 55 5.20 1.36 -39.00
C LEU A 55 6.57 1.72 -39.61
N LEU A 56 7.55 2.03 -38.74
CA LEU A 56 8.90 2.44 -39.12
C LEU A 56 9.96 1.36 -38.81
N GLY A 57 9.53 0.14 -38.48
CA GLY A 57 10.42 -0.92 -38.01
C GLY A 57 11.02 -0.66 -36.62
N GLY A 58 12.02 -1.45 -36.25
CA GLY A 58 12.75 -1.33 -34.98
C GLY A 58 12.10 -2.07 -33.79
N PRO A 59 12.71 -1.95 -32.59
CA PRO A 59 12.28 -2.71 -31.43
C PRO A 59 10.91 -2.26 -30.95
N ARG A 60 10.14 -3.21 -30.40
CA ARG A 60 8.78 -3.04 -29.87
C ARG A 60 8.78 -3.28 -28.37
N LEU A 61 8.08 -2.43 -27.63
CA LEU A 61 7.85 -2.59 -26.20
C LEU A 61 6.36 -2.83 -25.95
N VAL A 62 6.02 -3.95 -25.31
CA VAL A 62 4.64 -4.28 -24.92
C VAL A 62 4.58 -4.38 -23.41
N ILE A 63 3.68 -3.62 -22.80
CA ILE A 63 3.42 -3.65 -21.36
C ILE A 63 2.04 -4.29 -21.17
N LEU A 64 2.01 -5.44 -20.52
CA LEU A 64 0.80 -6.17 -20.16
C LEU A 64 0.59 -6.04 -18.65
N SER A 65 -0.47 -5.36 -18.25
CA SER A 65 -0.77 -5.07 -16.84
C SER A 65 -1.81 -6.04 -16.29
N ASP A 66 -1.62 -6.53 -15.07
CA ASP A 66 -2.59 -7.36 -14.34
C ASP A 66 -3.08 -8.59 -15.14
N THR A 67 -2.16 -9.28 -15.81
CA THR A 67 -2.47 -10.49 -16.57
C THR A 67 -2.62 -11.72 -15.68
N LEU A 68 -1.85 -11.83 -14.60
CA LEU A 68 -1.92 -12.97 -13.68
C LEU A 68 -3.17 -12.90 -12.80
N SER A 69 -3.53 -11.68 -12.40
CA SER A 69 -4.72 -11.39 -11.58
C SER A 69 -5.99 -11.28 -12.42
N GLY A 70 -5.98 -10.48 -13.50
CA GLY A 70 -7.18 -10.05 -14.22
C GLY A 70 -7.52 -10.77 -15.52
N ALA A 71 -6.57 -11.45 -16.18
CA ALA A 71 -6.87 -12.12 -17.46
C ALA A 71 -7.66 -13.43 -17.28
N SER A 72 -8.42 -13.81 -18.31
CA SER A 72 -9.15 -15.09 -18.35
C SER A 72 -8.21 -16.31 -18.40
N ALA A 73 -8.73 -17.50 -18.09
CA ALA A 73 -7.95 -18.75 -18.15
C ALA A 73 -7.45 -19.06 -19.58
N GLU A 74 -8.28 -18.76 -20.57
CA GLU A 74 -7.96 -18.91 -22.00
C GLU A 74 -6.80 -18.00 -22.39
N VAL A 75 -6.87 -16.72 -22.01
CA VAL A 75 -5.81 -15.73 -22.27
C VAL A 75 -4.50 -16.16 -21.60
N LYS A 76 -4.53 -16.58 -20.34
CA LYS A 76 -3.34 -17.07 -19.62
C LYS A 76 -2.71 -18.26 -20.31
N THR A 77 -3.52 -19.22 -20.76
CA THR A 77 -3.04 -20.41 -21.48
C THR A 77 -2.42 -20.03 -22.83
N ALA A 78 -3.05 -19.13 -23.57
CA ALA A 78 -2.54 -18.64 -24.85
C ALA A 78 -1.23 -17.86 -24.69
N LEU A 79 -1.10 -17.02 -23.65
CA LEU A 79 0.14 -16.34 -23.30
C LEU A 79 1.26 -17.35 -23.00
N VAL A 80 0.98 -18.40 -22.20
CA VAL A 80 1.97 -19.44 -21.91
C VAL A 80 2.48 -20.11 -23.18
N ASN A 81 1.57 -20.49 -24.09
CA ASN A 81 1.94 -21.14 -25.34
C ASN A 81 2.77 -20.21 -26.24
N LEU A 82 2.38 -18.94 -26.34
CA LEU A 82 3.09 -17.94 -27.13
C LEU A 82 4.51 -17.67 -26.59
N LEU A 83 4.64 -17.49 -25.27
CA LEU A 83 5.94 -17.25 -24.64
C LEU A 83 6.87 -18.47 -24.76
N LYS A 84 6.33 -19.69 -24.68
CA LYS A 84 7.10 -20.93 -24.93
C LYS A 84 7.58 -21.04 -26.38
N SER A 85 6.81 -20.52 -27.34
CA SER A 85 7.23 -20.50 -28.75
C SER A 85 8.34 -19.49 -29.04
N GLY A 86 8.69 -18.64 -28.06
CA GLY A 86 9.69 -17.59 -28.20
C GLY A 86 9.09 -16.28 -28.71
N LEU A 87 9.70 -15.17 -28.28
CA LEU A 87 9.44 -13.84 -28.84
C LEU A 87 10.64 -13.45 -29.72
N PRO A 88 10.41 -12.71 -30.83
CA PRO A 88 11.49 -12.11 -31.60
C PRO A 88 12.41 -11.24 -30.73
N GLU A 89 13.68 -11.09 -31.12
CA GLU A 89 14.66 -10.33 -30.35
C GLU A 89 14.28 -8.84 -30.22
N GLU A 90 13.59 -8.32 -31.23
CA GLU A 90 13.11 -6.95 -31.29
C GLU A 90 11.94 -6.69 -30.34
N VAL A 91 11.28 -7.73 -29.82
CA VAL A 91 10.12 -7.61 -28.94
C VAL A 91 10.54 -7.70 -27.47
N THR A 92 10.24 -6.66 -26.72
CA THR A 92 10.31 -6.63 -25.26
C THR A 92 8.90 -6.67 -24.68
N ALA A 93 8.61 -7.70 -23.87
CA ALA A 93 7.35 -7.82 -23.13
C ALA A 93 7.60 -7.58 -21.64
N ILE A 94 6.87 -6.63 -21.05
CA ILE A 94 6.86 -6.35 -19.62
C ILE A 94 5.50 -6.76 -19.05
N PHE A 95 5.51 -7.68 -18.10
CA PHE A 95 4.37 -8.05 -17.29
C PHE A 95 4.41 -7.21 -16.02
N TYR A 96 3.39 -6.39 -15.80
CA TYR A 96 3.30 -5.48 -14.67
C TYR A 96 2.09 -5.83 -13.81
N GLU A 97 2.33 -6.46 -12.67
CA GLU A 97 1.27 -6.99 -11.82
C GLU A 97 1.14 -6.13 -10.56
N THR A 98 -0.01 -5.47 -10.42
CA THR A 98 -0.31 -4.56 -9.30
C THR A 98 -1.21 -5.18 -8.25
N GLN A 99 -1.93 -6.25 -8.62
CA GLN A 99 -2.86 -6.95 -7.76
C GLN A 99 -2.28 -8.30 -7.28
N PRO A 100 -2.75 -8.81 -6.13
CA PRO A 100 -2.45 -10.17 -5.71
C PRO A 100 -2.87 -11.20 -6.76
N PHE A 101 -2.06 -12.25 -6.94
CA PHE A 101 -2.33 -13.34 -7.88
C PHE A 101 -1.85 -14.69 -7.33
N ASP A 102 -2.33 -15.78 -7.93
CA ASP A 102 -1.95 -17.14 -7.54
C ASP A 102 -0.58 -17.52 -8.14
N LYS A 103 0.44 -17.61 -7.27
CA LYS A 103 1.82 -18.01 -7.64
C LYS A 103 1.93 -19.46 -8.16
N ARG A 104 0.87 -20.27 -8.11
CA ARG A 104 0.85 -21.64 -8.68
C ARG A 104 0.58 -21.66 -10.18
N GLN A 105 0.07 -20.58 -10.75
CA GLN A 105 -0.27 -20.46 -12.17
C GLN A 105 0.92 -20.76 -13.07
N SER A 106 0.65 -21.42 -14.20
CA SER A 106 1.68 -21.77 -15.20
C SER A 106 2.35 -20.54 -15.80
N LEU A 107 1.59 -19.46 -16.04
CA LEU A 107 2.13 -18.20 -16.55
C LEU A 107 3.13 -17.56 -15.57
N PHE A 108 2.82 -17.51 -14.27
CA PHE A 108 3.76 -17.00 -13.27
C PHE A 108 5.05 -17.83 -13.24
N LYS A 109 4.96 -19.17 -13.23
CA LYS A 109 6.15 -20.06 -13.24
C LYS A 109 7.04 -19.84 -14.46
N LEU A 110 6.45 -19.52 -15.61
CA LEU A 110 7.18 -19.20 -16.83
C LEU A 110 7.87 -17.83 -16.75
N LEU A 111 7.20 -16.83 -16.19
CA LEU A 111 7.71 -15.46 -16.07
C LEU A 111 8.73 -15.28 -14.93
N ASN A 112 8.60 -16.05 -13.86
CA ASN A 112 9.43 -15.96 -12.66
C ASN A 112 10.78 -16.66 -12.85
N GLN A 113 11.62 -16.09 -13.71
CA GLN A 113 12.96 -16.60 -14.02
C GLN A 113 14.05 -15.63 -13.55
N PRO A 114 15.25 -16.11 -13.19
CA PRO A 114 16.36 -15.25 -12.81
C PRO A 114 16.65 -14.19 -13.89
N LYS A 115 16.86 -12.93 -13.48
CA LYS A 115 17.06 -11.75 -14.35
C LYS A 115 15.85 -11.33 -15.20
N GLN A 116 14.73 -12.04 -15.12
CA GLN A 116 13.48 -11.72 -15.81
C GLN A 116 12.33 -11.38 -14.85
N ALA A 117 12.52 -11.53 -13.54
CA ALA A 117 11.51 -11.13 -12.54
C ALA A 117 12.14 -10.26 -11.44
N GLU A 118 11.41 -9.22 -11.04
CA GLU A 118 11.76 -8.31 -9.95
C GLU A 118 10.54 -8.17 -9.03
N GLU A 119 10.68 -8.67 -7.79
CA GLU A 119 9.65 -8.55 -6.74
C GLU A 119 9.91 -7.30 -5.89
N PHE A 120 8.91 -6.42 -5.81
CA PHE A 120 8.94 -5.16 -5.07
C PHE A 120 8.25 -5.34 -3.72
N ILE A 121 9.07 -5.40 -2.66
CA ILE A 121 8.61 -5.58 -1.28
C ILE A 121 8.49 -4.20 -0.61
N PRO A 122 7.48 -3.97 0.26
CA PRO A 122 7.28 -2.69 0.93
C PRO A 122 8.53 -2.25 1.69
N LEU A 123 8.92 -1.00 1.47
CA LEU A 123 10.07 -0.43 2.16
C LEU A 123 9.73 -0.06 3.60
N GLY A 124 10.71 -0.26 4.49
CA GLY A 124 10.61 0.15 5.89
C GLY A 124 11.88 0.83 6.40
N GLY A 125 11.72 1.53 7.53
CA GLY A 125 12.83 2.12 8.27
C GLY A 125 13.71 3.06 7.43
N VAL A 126 15.01 2.78 7.39
CA VAL A 126 16.01 3.63 6.72
C VAL A 126 15.81 3.67 5.20
N ALA A 127 15.41 2.55 4.58
CA ALA A 127 15.19 2.49 3.13
C ALA A 127 14.03 3.39 2.69
N LEU A 128 12.91 3.34 3.42
CA LEU A 128 11.75 4.19 3.18
C LEU A 128 12.11 5.67 3.31
N ARG A 129 12.77 6.06 4.42
CA ARG A 129 13.27 7.43 4.61
C ARG A 129 14.10 7.92 3.44
N ARG A 130 15.07 7.11 2.99
CA ARG A 130 15.97 7.47 1.90
C ARG A 130 15.20 7.70 0.59
N VAL A 131 14.22 6.85 0.29
CA VAL A 131 13.37 7.02 -0.89
C VAL A 131 12.57 8.31 -0.80
N VAL A 132 11.87 8.56 0.32
CA VAL A 132 11.06 9.77 0.46
C VAL A 132 11.90 11.03 0.43
N GLN A 133 13.09 11.02 1.05
CA GLN A 133 14.03 12.13 0.97
C GLN A 133 14.48 12.37 -0.48
N GLY A 134 14.76 11.31 -1.25
CA GLY A 134 15.07 11.41 -2.67
C GLY A 134 13.89 11.95 -3.50
N LEU A 135 12.65 11.58 -3.17
CA LEU A 135 11.44 12.11 -3.82
C LEU A 135 11.26 13.61 -3.53
N ALA A 136 11.49 14.04 -2.30
CA ALA A 136 11.45 15.46 -1.92
C ALA A 136 12.51 16.26 -2.68
N GLN A 137 13.76 15.77 -2.72
CA GLN A 137 14.87 16.41 -3.42
C GLN A 137 14.62 16.54 -4.93
N LYS A 138 14.13 15.47 -5.58
CA LYS A 138 13.78 15.49 -7.02
C LYS A 138 12.72 16.53 -7.37
N ARG A 139 11.88 16.89 -6.39
CA ARG A 139 10.83 17.90 -6.53
C ARG A 139 11.29 19.30 -6.10
N GLY A 140 12.54 19.47 -5.67
CA GLY A 140 13.03 20.76 -5.16
C GLY A 140 12.47 21.12 -3.76
N VAL A 141 11.94 20.14 -3.02
CA VAL A 141 11.42 20.36 -1.67
C VAL A 141 12.53 20.17 -0.64
N ALA A 142 12.91 21.23 0.05
CA ALA A 142 13.79 21.16 1.21
C ALA A 142 13.00 20.71 2.44
N ILE A 143 13.20 19.46 2.87
CA ILE A 143 12.59 18.86 4.06
C ILE A 143 13.70 18.41 5.02
N ASN A 144 13.61 18.83 6.28
CA ASN A 144 14.50 18.35 7.34
C ASN A 144 14.04 16.97 7.88
N PRO A 145 14.90 16.25 8.63
CA PRO A 145 14.57 14.91 9.12
C PRO A 145 13.32 14.82 10.02
N ALA A 146 13.06 15.84 10.85
CA ALA A 146 11.88 15.84 11.74
C ALA A 146 10.58 16.00 10.95
N VAL A 147 10.58 16.90 9.95
CA VAL A 147 9.44 17.13 9.04
C VAL A 147 9.20 15.89 8.16
N LEU A 148 10.27 15.21 7.74
CA LEU A 148 10.17 13.95 7.00
C LEU A 148 9.47 12.85 7.82
N GLU A 149 9.84 12.70 9.09
CA GLU A 149 9.21 11.73 9.98
C GLU A 149 7.73 12.09 10.24
N CYS A 150 7.42 13.37 10.44
CA CYS A 150 6.04 13.84 10.54
C CYS A 150 5.22 13.46 9.29
N LEU A 151 5.74 13.75 8.08
CA LEU A 151 5.10 13.37 6.83
C LEU A 151 4.87 11.86 6.75
N LEU A 152 5.88 11.05 7.04
CA LEU A 152 5.79 9.59 7.01
C LEU A 152 4.75 9.04 8.00
N THR A 153 4.66 9.62 9.20
CA THR A 153 3.65 9.26 10.18
C THR A 153 2.25 9.59 9.68
N LYS A 154 2.04 10.80 9.15
CA LYS A 154 0.73 11.23 8.63
C LYS A 154 0.29 10.42 7.43
N THR A 155 1.21 10.01 6.56
CA THR A 155 0.88 9.22 5.35
C THR A 155 0.88 7.70 5.59
N GLY A 156 1.20 7.24 6.80
CA GLY A 156 1.36 5.81 7.10
C GLY A 156 2.41 5.14 6.21
N GLY A 157 3.49 5.86 5.84
CA GLY A 157 4.55 5.35 4.97
C GLY A 157 4.13 4.93 3.56
N ASN A 158 2.90 5.20 3.13
CA ASN A 158 2.42 4.86 1.79
C ASN A 158 3.07 5.79 0.74
N LEU A 159 3.94 5.24 -0.10
CA LEU A 159 4.72 6.01 -1.08
C LEU A 159 3.86 6.77 -2.11
N TRP A 160 2.70 6.23 -2.50
CA TRP A 160 1.77 6.92 -3.39
C TRP A 160 1.19 8.17 -2.72
N ARG A 161 0.77 8.04 -1.46
CA ARG A 161 0.26 9.17 -0.69
C ARG A 161 1.37 10.19 -0.45
N VAL A 162 2.55 9.74 -0.02
CA VAL A 162 3.74 10.59 0.15
C VAL A 162 4.04 11.41 -1.10
N GLU A 163 4.04 10.78 -2.28
CA GLU A 163 4.27 11.48 -3.54
C GLU A 163 3.24 12.59 -3.79
N ASN A 164 1.96 12.31 -3.57
CA ASN A 164 0.89 13.31 -3.72
C ASN A 164 1.01 14.45 -2.70
N GLU A 165 1.29 14.13 -1.44
CA GLU A 165 1.50 15.13 -0.39
C GLU A 165 2.73 15.98 -0.66
N LEU A 166 3.83 15.41 -1.17
CA LEU A 166 5.01 16.16 -1.60
C LEU A 166 4.70 17.12 -2.76
N ASN A 167 3.86 16.72 -3.72
CA ASN A 167 3.43 17.62 -4.80
C ASN A 167 2.65 18.83 -4.24
N LYS A 168 1.75 18.58 -3.29
CA LYS A 168 0.97 19.64 -2.64
C LYS A 168 1.84 20.56 -1.80
N LEU A 169 2.75 19.99 -1.00
CA LEU A 169 3.69 20.75 -0.18
C LEU A 169 4.63 21.59 -1.03
N PHE A 170 5.12 21.06 -2.15
CA PHE A 170 5.93 21.81 -3.11
C PHE A 170 5.15 23.01 -3.67
N ALA A 171 3.93 22.77 -4.17
CA ALA A 171 3.10 23.80 -4.75
C ALA A 171 2.74 24.91 -3.74
N TYR A 172 2.55 24.55 -2.47
CA TYR A 172 2.27 25.53 -1.42
C TYR A 172 3.51 26.30 -0.96
N ALA A 173 4.66 25.62 -0.86
CA ALA A 173 5.87 26.22 -0.30
C ALA A 173 6.51 27.25 -1.23
N ASP A 174 6.27 27.17 -2.55
CA ASP A 174 6.72 28.15 -3.56
C ASP A 174 8.21 28.52 -3.41
N GLY A 175 9.06 27.50 -3.27
CA GLY A 175 10.51 27.65 -3.10
C GLY A 175 10.99 27.86 -1.65
N GLN A 176 10.08 28.02 -0.68
CA GLN A 176 10.43 28.05 0.75
C GLN A 176 10.65 26.64 1.33
N PRO A 177 11.41 26.50 2.44
CA PRO A 177 11.53 25.23 3.14
C PRO A 177 10.19 24.77 3.72
N VAL A 178 9.88 23.48 3.58
CA VAL A 178 8.68 22.90 4.20
C VAL A 178 8.93 22.72 5.69
N THR A 179 8.06 23.33 6.50
CA THR A 179 8.11 23.25 7.95
C THR A 179 7.12 22.21 8.49
N GLN A 180 7.25 21.86 9.77
CA GLN A 180 6.27 20.98 10.42
C GLN A 180 4.87 21.60 10.42
N ALA A 181 4.76 22.92 10.65
CA ALA A 181 3.49 23.63 10.58
C ALA A 181 2.83 23.55 9.19
N THR A 182 3.64 23.60 8.11
CA THR A 182 3.15 23.42 6.74
C THR A 182 2.59 22.02 6.51
N VAL A 183 3.27 21.00 7.04
CA VAL A 183 2.81 19.61 6.98
C VAL A 183 1.54 19.42 7.79
N ASP A 184 1.46 19.95 9.01
CA ASP A 184 0.26 19.85 9.85
C ASP A 184 -0.95 20.58 9.24
N LEU A 185 -0.72 21.68 8.53
CA LEU A 185 -1.77 22.44 7.85
C LEU A 185 -2.34 21.71 6.64
N LEU A 186 -1.48 21.06 5.83
CA LEU A 186 -1.86 20.57 4.51
C LEU A 186 -2.04 19.07 4.43
N VAL A 187 -1.31 18.31 5.25
CA VAL A 187 -1.30 16.85 5.17
C VAL A 187 -2.30 16.29 6.18
N THR A 188 -3.39 15.76 5.65
CA THR A 188 -4.36 15.00 6.44
C THR A 188 -3.74 13.67 6.84
N ASP A 189 -4.03 13.25 8.07
CA ASP A 189 -3.66 11.94 8.58
C ASP A 189 -4.32 10.83 7.74
N SER A 190 -3.61 9.71 7.58
CA SER A 190 -4.21 8.52 6.97
C SER A 190 -5.23 7.91 7.93
N LEU A 191 -6.17 7.14 7.36
CA LEU A 191 -7.16 6.43 8.17
C LEU A 191 -6.47 5.54 9.21
N GLU A 192 -5.41 4.84 8.82
CA GLU A 192 -4.63 3.98 9.71
C GLU A 192 -3.99 4.76 10.87
N THR A 193 -3.45 5.96 10.59
CA THR A 193 -2.87 6.83 11.61
C THR A 193 -3.94 7.39 12.55
N ASN A 194 -5.10 7.81 12.02
CA ASN A 194 -6.24 8.25 12.81
C ASN A 194 -6.76 7.14 13.72
N ILE A 195 -6.93 5.93 13.19
CA ILE A 195 -7.42 4.78 13.94
C ILE A 195 -6.41 4.35 15.02
N PHE A 196 -5.11 4.41 14.71
CA PHE A 196 -4.07 4.20 15.72
C PHE A 196 -4.20 5.23 16.85
N ALA A 197 -4.32 6.52 16.52
CA ALA A 197 -4.48 7.58 17.51
C ALA A 197 -5.78 7.43 18.33
N LEU A 198 -6.88 7.01 17.70
CA LEU A 198 -8.17 6.75 18.34
C LEU A 198 -8.04 5.62 19.37
N VAL A 199 -7.52 4.46 18.96
CA VAL A 199 -7.41 3.29 19.85
C VAL A 199 -6.49 3.60 21.02
N THR A 200 -5.37 4.28 20.76
CA THR A 200 -4.39 4.60 21.81
C THR A 200 -4.89 5.68 22.78
N SER A 201 -5.64 6.68 22.30
CA SER A 201 -6.28 7.69 23.15
C SER A 201 -7.38 7.07 24.01
N ALA A 202 -8.25 6.24 23.41
CA ALA A 202 -9.34 5.58 24.12
C ALA A 202 -8.83 4.63 25.22
N LEU A 203 -7.84 3.78 24.92
CA LEU A 203 -7.19 2.91 25.93
C LEU A 203 -6.45 3.72 27.00
N GLY A 204 -5.90 4.89 26.62
CA GLY A 204 -5.26 5.85 27.53
C GLY A 204 -6.24 6.68 28.36
N ARG A 205 -7.55 6.45 28.24
CA ARG A 205 -8.64 7.21 28.89
C ARG A 205 -8.75 8.68 28.47
N ASP A 206 -8.16 9.05 27.34
CA ASP A 206 -8.40 10.34 26.71
C ASP A 206 -9.60 10.24 25.74
N LEU A 207 -10.79 10.23 26.33
CA LEU A 207 -12.06 10.14 25.60
C LEU A 207 -12.29 11.35 24.70
N ASN A 208 -11.83 12.54 25.10
CA ASN A 208 -11.99 13.76 24.31
C ASN A 208 -11.26 13.64 22.97
N SER A 209 -10.00 13.19 22.98
CA SER A 209 -9.26 12.94 21.74
C SER A 209 -9.89 11.82 20.92
N ALA A 210 -10.32 10.73 21.56
CA ALA A 210 -10.94 9.61 20.85
C ALA A 210 -12.23 10.02 20.12
N HIS A 211 -13.17 10.70 20.81
CA HIS A 211 -14.42 11.18 20.20
C HIS A 211 -14.17 12.21 19.11
N ARG A 212 -13.22 13.12 19.29
CA ARG A 212 -12.85 14.07 18.24
C ARG A 212 -12.39 13.35 16.98
N ILE A 213 -11.58 12.30 17.10
CA ILE A 213 -11.10 11.52 15.95
C ILE A 213 -12.27 10.81 15.25
N VAL A 214 -13.18 10.17 16.01
CA VAL A 214 -14.41 9.56 15.45
C VAL A 214 -15.19 10.59 14.66
N ALA A 215 -15.55 11.72 15.28
CA ALA A 215 -16.35 12.76 14.66
C ALA A 215 -15.68 13.32 13.39
N THR A 216 -14.38 13.62 13.44
CA THR A 216 -13.66 14.11 12.25
C THR A 216 -13.57 13.08 11.13
N SER A 217 -13.52 11.78 11.47
CA SER A 217 -13.47 10.72 10.46
C SER A 217 -14.82 10.55 9.76
N LEU A 218 -15.92 10.59 10.52
CA LEU A 218 -17.28 10.56 9.96
C LEU A 218 -17.56 11.80 9.09
N LEU A 219 -17.15 12.99 9.54
CA LEU A 219 -17.24 14.23 8.74
C LEU A 219 -16.40 14.18 7.45
N ALA A 220 -15.31 13.41 7.43
CA ALA A 220 -14.51 13.18 6.24
C ALA A 220 -15.14 12.15 5.27
N GLY A 221 -16.31 11.61 5.61
CA GLY A 221 -17.06 10.65 4.79
C GLY A 221 -16.66 9.19 4.99
N GLU A 222 -15.94 8.86 6.08
CA GLU A 222 -15.73 7.47 6.45
C GLU A 222 -17.02 6.86 7.01
N ASP A 223 -17.28 5.60 6.65
CA ASP A 223 -18.42 4.83 7.14
C ASP A 223 -18.13 4.20 8.52
N GLU A 224 -19.14 4.15 9.38
CA GLU A 224 -19.05 3.62 10.75
C GLU A 224 -18.56 2.17 10.78
N THR A 225 -19.07 1.34 9.87
CA THR A 225 -18.70 -0.07 9.76
C THR A 225 -17.24 -0.20 9.35
N ARG A 226 -16.79 0.66 8.43
CA ARG A 226 -15.38 0.74 8.01
C ARG A 226 -14.47 1.17 9.17
N LEU A 227 -14.89 2.16 9.97
CA LEU A 227 -14.16 2.58 11.17
C LEU A 227 -14.06 1.43 12.17
N MET A 228 -15.16 0.73 12.48
CA MET A 228 -15.14 -0.43 13.36
C MET A 228 -14.21 -1.53 12.85
N GLY A 229 -14.25 -1.83 11.55
CA GLY A 229 -13.35 -2.78 10.91
C GLY A 229 -11.87 -2.38 11.06
N ALA A 230 -11.55 -1.09 10.92
CA ALA A 230 -10.21 -0.58 11.11
C ALA A 230 -9.76 -0.64 12.57
N ILE A 231 -10.64 -0.33 13.53
CA ILE A 231 -10.35 -0.46 14.97
C ILE A 231 -10.09 -1.94 15.32
N ALA A 232 -10.88 -2.86 14.76
CA ALA A 232 -10.67 -4.29 14.94
C ALA A 232 -9.29 -4.73 14.44
N TYR A 233 -8.90 -4.27 13.25
CA TYR A 233 -7.58 -4.52 12.68
C TYR A 233 -6.46 -4.01 13.58
N GLN A 234 -6.58 -2.77 14.08
CA GLN A 234 -5.58 -2.15 14.95
C GLN A 234 -5.46 -2.87 16.31
N LEU A 235 -6.57 -3.23 16.94
CA LEU A 235 -6.56 -4.02 18.18
C LEU A 235 -5.90 -5.39 17.99
N ARG A 236 -6.16 -6.09 16.87
CA ARG A 236 -5.45 -7.34 16.55
C ARG A 236 -3.95 -7.15 16.42
N ASN A 237 -3.50 -6.07 15.78
CA ASN A 237 -2.06 -5.78 15.65
C ASN A 237 -1.41 -5.54 17.02
N LEU A 238 -2.08 -4.81 17.92
CA LEU A 238 -1.61 -4.60 19.29
C LEU A 238 -1.54 -5.91 20.07
N ILE A 239 -2.55 -6.79 19.95
CA ILE A 239 -2.55 -8.11 20.60
C ILE A 239 -1.39 -8.97 20.08
N ARG A 240 -1.21 -9.07 18.76
CA ARG A 240 -0.11 -9.84 18.14
C ARG A 240 1.26 -9.36 18.62
N ILE A 241 1.47 -8.05 18.69
CA ILE A 241 2.73 -7.49 19.17
C ILE A 241 2.92 -7.72 20.68
N SER A 242 1.83 -7.64 21.46
CA SER A 242 1.86 -8.01 22.88
C SER A 242 2.22 -9.49 23.09
N ASP A 243 1.73 -10.39 22.23
CA ASP A 243 2.06 -11.82 22.27
C ASP A 243 3.55 -12.05 21.98
N LEU A 244 4.08 -11.41 20.94
CA LEU A 244 5.51 -11.51 20.59
C LEU A 244 6.42 -11.03 21.72
N LYS A 245 6.09 -9.90 22.35
CA LYS A 245 6.83 -9.40 23.51
C LYS A 245 6.82 -10.39 24.68
N THR A 246 5.65 -10.96 24.97
CA THR A 246 5.49 -11.95 26.05
C THR A 246 6.30 -13.21 25.77
N ALA A 247 6.44 -13.59 24.49
CA ALA A 247 7.28 -14.70 24.04
C ALA A 247 8.79 -14.37 23.98
N GLY A 248 9.22 -13.17 24.42
CA GLY A 248 10.63 -12.76 24.41
C GLY A 248 11.21 -12.41 23.04
N VAL A 249 10.36 -12.22 22.03
CA VAL A 249 10.79 -11.85 20.67
C VAL A 249 11.29 -10.42 20.64
N GLN A 250 12.38 -10.17 19.90
CA GLN A 250 12.94 -8.83 19.72
C GLN A 250 12.15 -8.01 18.69
N MET A 251 12.09 -6.68 18.86
CA MET A 251 11.38 -5.78 17.94
C MET A 251 11.87 -5.92 16.49
N SER A 252 13.15 -6.23 16.29
CA SER A 252 13.76 -6.46 14.97
C SER A 252 13.08 -7.57 14.17
N ASP A 253 12.58 -8.60 14.85
CA ASP A 253 11.86 -9.71 14.22
C ASP A 253 10.36 -9.43 14.05
N GLY A 254 9.85 -8.37 14.67
CA GLY A 254 8.44 -8.04 14.70
C GLY A 254 7.84 -7.88 13.31
N ALA A 255 8.52 -7.21 12.37
CA ALA A 255 8.03 -7.04 11.00
C ALA A 255 7.87 -8.37 10.26
N ARG A 256 8.88 -9.25 10.36
CA ARG A 256 8.87 -10.58 9.74
C ARG A 256 7.74 -11.46 10.29
N LEU A 257 7.53 -11.42 11.60
CA LEU A 257 6.54 -12.29 12.27
C LEU A 257 5.11 -11.76 12.19
N THR A 258 4.95 -10.44 12.13
CA THR A 258 3.63 -9.81 12.01
C THR A 258 3.20 -9.57 10.57
N GLN A 259 4.14 -9.58 9.62
CA GLN A 259 3.96 -9.10 8.25
C GLN A 259 3.46 -7.64 8.20
N LEU A 260 3.71 -6.86 9.27
CA LEU A 260 3.36 -5.45 9.32
C LEU A 260 4.57 -4.60 8.88
N PRO A 261 4.33 -3.43 8.26
CA PRO A 261 5.39 -2.50 7.95
C PRO A 261 6.21 -2.13 9.20
N PRO A 262 7.56 -2.01 9.12
CA PRO A 262 8.41 -1.78 10.28
C PRO A 262 8.07 -0.53 11.11
N PHE A 263 7.50 0.52 10.50
CA PHE A 263 7.08 1.72 11.24
C PHE A 263 5.81 1.45 12.08
N VAL A 264 4.85 0.69 11.54
CA VAL A 264 3.65 0.22 12.27
C VAL A 264 4.07 -0.68 13.43
N VAL A 265 5.02 -1.60 13.19
CA VAL A 265 5.59 -2.43 14.25
C VAL A 265 6.19 -1.57 15.34
N ARG A 266 7.07 -0.62 14.99
CA ARG A 266 7.73 0.25 15.97
C ARG A 266 6.73 1.05 16.82
N ALA A 267 5.76 1.70 16.20
CA ALA A 267 4.75 2.49 16.89
C ALA A 267 3.91 1.62 17.86
N ASN A 268 3.44 0.48 17.37
CA ASN A 268 2.70 -0.48 18.20
C ASN A 268 3.58 -1.13 19.28
N TRP A 269 4.87 -1.34 19.03
CA TRP A 269 5.81 -1.89 20.01
C TRP A 269 6.03 -0.91 21.16
N GLN A 270 6.07 0.39 20.91
CA GLN A 270 6.20 1.38 21.98
C GLN A 270 4.91 1.47 22.81
N ILE A 271 3.75 1.48 22.16
CA ILE A 271 2.48 1.67 22.86
C ILE A 271 2.04 0.44 23.68
N THR A 272 2.33 -0.77 23.21
CA THR A 272 2.01 -2.02 23.94
C THR A 272 2.76 -2.16 25.26
N ALA A 273 3.78 -1.33 25.53
CA ALA A 273 4.39 -1.27 26.86
C ALA A 273 3.49 -0.59 27.91
N ARG A 274 2.49 0.19 27.47
CA ARG A 274 1.61 0.98 28.34
C ARG A 274 0.30 0.25 28.68
N PHE A 275 -0.01 -0.85 28.01
CA PHE A 275 -1.28 -1.57 28.13
C PHE A 275 -1.05 -3.05 28.39
N GLN A 276 -1.87 -3.64 29.25
CA GLN A 276 -1.84 -5.08 29.47
C GLN A 276 -2.52 -5.79 28.30
N ARG A 277 -2.00 -6.96 27.93
CA ARG A 277 -2.62 -7.84 26.93
C ARG A 277 -4.09 -8.10 27.20
N SER A 278 -4.46 -8.33 28.47
CA SER A 278 -5.83 -8.60 28.88
C SER A 278 -6.79 -7.44 28.57
N GLN A 279 -6.33 -6.19 28.67
CA GLN A 279 -7.10 -5.01 28.29
C GLN A 279 -7.36 -4.98 26.78
N LEU A 280 -6.33 -5.25 25.97
CA LEU A 280 -6.44 -5.30 24.52
C LEU A 280 -7.43 -6.39 24.05
N VAL A 281 -7.38 -7.56 24.68
CA VAL A 281 -8.30 -8.67 24.37
C VAL A 281 -9.73 -8.33 24.76
N ARG A 282 -9.97 -7.74 25.94
CA ARG A 282 -11.31 -7.29 26.34
C ARG A 282 -11.86 -6.23 25.39
N ALA A 283 -11.03 -5.27 24.98
CA ALA A 283 -11.40 -4.24 24.01
C ALA A 283 -11.84 -4.87 22.67
N TYR A 284 -11.08 -5.85 22.18
CA TYR A 284 -11.41 -6.58 20.96
C TYR A 284 -12.72 -7.38 21.08
N GLN A 285 -12.94 -8.05 22.21
CA GLN A 285 -14.18 -8.80 22.48
C GLN A 285 -15.40 -7.87 22.56
N ARG A 286 -15.26 -6.69 23.18
CA ARG A 286 -16.32 -5.67 23.21
C ARG A 286 -16.66 -5.17 21.82
N LEU A 287 -15.65 -4.90 20.99
CA LEU A 287 -15.89 -4.50 19.60
C LEU A 287 -16.65 -5.57 18.82
N ALA A 288 -16.28 -6.84 18.99
CA ALA A 288 -16.96 -7.97 18.36
C ALA A 288 -18.42 -8.09 18.83
N HIS A 289 -18.71 -7.77 20.10
CA HIS A 289 -20.07 -7.70 20.60
C HIS A 289 -20.88 -6.61 19.89
N PHE A 290 -20.36 -5.38 19.78
CA PHE A 290 -21.04 -4.30 19.07
C PHE A 290 -21.24 -4.60 17.57
N ASP A 291 -20.25 -5.17 16.90
CA ASP A 291 -20.38 -5.62 15.49
C ASP A 291 -21.51 -6.63 15.32
N TRP A 292 -21.66 -7.58 16.26
CA TRP A 292 -22.77 -8.53 16.23
C TRP A 292 -24.12 -7.85 16.47
N GLN A 293 -24.20 -6.94 17.44
CA GLN A 293 -25.42 -6.19 17.76
C GLN A 293 -25.93 -5.35 16.57
N ILE A 294 -25.02 -4.74 15.81
CA ILE A 294 -25.36 -4.03 14.56
C ILE A 294 -25.96 -5.01 13.54
N LYS A 295 -25.30 -6.16 13.33
CA LYS A 295 -25.73 -7.15 12.33
C LYS A 295 -27.10 -7.76 12.60
N ILE A 296 -27.50 -7.83 13.86
CA ILE A 296 -28.85 -8.29 14.25
C ILE A 296 -29.88 -7.15 14.33
N GLY A 297 -29.48 -5.91 14.01
CA GLY A 297 -30.35 -4.73 14.01
C GLY A 297 -30.71 -4.21 15.40
N ALA A 298 -29.96 -4.60 16.44
CA ALA A 298 -30.22 -4.16 17.82
C ALA A 298 -29.66 -2.76 18.13
N TYR A 299 -28.65 -2.33 17.38
CA TYR A 299 -28.07 -0.99 17.47
C TYR A 299 -27.87 -0.40 16.07
N ASP A 300 -28.03 0.91 15.96
CA ASP A 300 -27.52 1.67 14.83
C ASP A 300 -25.97 1.68 14.86
N PRO A 301 -25.29 1.62 13.70
CA PRO A 301 -23.82 1.66 13.64
C PRO A 301 -23.19 2.88 14.32
N SER A 302 -23.84 4.05 14.27
CA SER A 302 -23.34 5.28 14.85
C SER A 302 -23.37 5.20 16.39
N ASP A 303 -24.51 4.81 16.95
CA ASP A 303 -24.68 4.62 18.39
C ASP A 303 -23.73 3.54 18.94
N ALA A 304 -23.57 2.44 18.20
CA ALA A 304 -22.68 1.35 18.57
C ALA A 304 -21.21 1.81 18.62
N LEU A 305 -20.77 2.65 17.67
CA LEU A 305 -19.41 3.18 17.61
C LEU A 305 -19.13 4.15 18.76
N ASP A 306 -20.07 5.03 19.09
CA ASP A 306 -19.94 5.97 20.20
C ASP A 306 -19.92 5.25 21.55
N LEU A 307 -20.85 4.33 21.77
CA LEU A 307 -20.88 3.49 22.98
C LEU A 307 -19.62 2.64 23.10
N PHE A 308 -19.15 2.05 22.01
CA PHE A 308 -17.91 1.30 22.00
C PHE A 308 -16.73 2.18 22.43
N THR A 309 -16.62 3.39 21.88
CA THR A 309 -15.54 4.35 22.21
C THR A 309 -15.54 4.71 23.70
N LEU A 310 -16.71 4.92 24.29
CA LEU A 310 -16.86 5.13 25.74
C LEU A 310 -16.43 3.88 26.55
N THR A 311 -16.83 2.69 26.10
CA THR A 311 -16.49 1.45 26.81
C THR A 311 -14.99 1.15 26.75
N LEU A 312 -14.26 1.55 25.70
CA LEU A 312 -12.81 1.34 25.60
C LEU A 312 -12.03 1.93 26.77
N ALA A 313 -12.39 3.11 27.26
CA ALA A 313 -11.71 3.76 28.39
C ALA A 313 -11.89 3.02 29.73
N THR A 314 -12.93 2.19 29.83
CA THR A 314 -13.28 1.46 31.07
C THR A 314 -12.69 0.04 31.10
N THR A 315 -11.89 -0.34 30.10
CA THR A 315 -11.42 -1.72 29.88
C THR A 315 -10.06 -2.02 30.50
#